data_AF-A0A4R4RB16-F1
#
_entry.id   AF-A0A4R4RB16-F1
#
_cell.length_a   1.000
_cell.length_b   1.000
_cell.length_c   1.000
_cell.angle_alpha   90.00
_cell.angle_beta   90.00
_cell.angle_gamma   90.00
#
_symmetry.space_group_name_H-M   'P 1'
#
loop_
_entity.id
_entity.type
_entity.pdbx_description
1 polymer ?
#
loop_
_entity_poly.entity_id
_entity_poly.type
_entity_poly.pdbx_seq_one_letter_code
_entity_poly.pdbx_strand_id
1 'polypeptide(L)'
;MAGEPGPGQNDDLRLANALRAGDVIALTEVYDTYAPFLYDYCHGLLRDRVEAAGALRNVVVAAREHIDRLAEPERLRGWLYAIARKECMRRRDSPNRHTGQEAPEADDDLTEEQLARREERRLLAHSAIAALNGRQREAIDLAVRHELDEVDLSGIFGMPLEETLALTEKAREDLAAALHAALIAQNHWEDCPSISALTESWPLPPQTAASVVRHVASCPVCGERETPPLPPDRLLSVLPIAAIPAELRLDVLTAATAEDRAGNRRAIAAWTEPFDEYGWPLPYEPTPTRVRERPPRRRAPVVAAIAVAVGVVVLSAGAMAALGGGDGGANASAKGPAATGESGAPVGSGQPEPKPTSPFPTATSP
;
A
#
# COMPACT_ATOMS: atom_id res chain seq x y z
N MET A 1 -27.44 1.98 4.80
CA MET A 1 -27.29 3.02 5.87
C MET A 1 -26.54 4.26 5.38
N ALA A 2 -27.01 4.92 4.31
CA ALA A 2 -26.44 6.19 3.83
C ALA A 2 -27.39 7.33 4.22
N GLY A 3 -27.03 8.16 5.20
CA GLY A 3 -27.82 9.36 5.49
C GLY A 3 -27.76 9.94 6.91
N GLU A 4 -27.15 9.29 7.90
CA GLU A 4 -26.93 9.94 9.20
C GLU A 4 -25.61 10.73 9.11
N PRO A 5 -25.61 12.07 9.28
CA PRO A 5 -24.37 12.82 9.37
C PRO A 5 -23.54 12.23 10.51
N GLY A 6 -22.26 11.99 10.26
CA GLY A 6 -21.34 11.54 11.31
C GLY A 6 -21.40 12.47 12.52
N PRO A 7 -21.02 11.98 13.73
CA PRO A 7 -21.03 12.79 14.94
C PRO A 7 -20.30 14.12 14.71
N GLY A 8 -20.90 15.21 15.17
CA GLY A 8 -20.32 16.54 15.02
C GLY A 8 -19.19 16.78 16.03
N GLN A 9 -18.30 17.75 15.77
CA GLN A 9 -17.19 18.11 16.67
C GLN A 9 -17.63 18.39 18.13
N ASN A 10 -18.85 18.86 18.34
CA ASN A 10 -19.41 19.07 19.68
C ASN A 10 -19.68 17.75 20.44
N ASP A 11 -20.00 16.68 19.72
CA ASP A 11 -20.18 15.35 20.31
C ASP A 11 -18.83 14.73 20.67
N ASP A 12 -17.82 14.88 19.82
CA ASP A 12 -16.44 14.43 20.07
C ASP A 12 -15.89 15.00 21.39
N LEU A 13 -15.97 16.33 21.57
CA LEU A 13 -15.53 17.02 22.78
C LEU A 13 -16.26 16.51 24.04
N ARG A 14 -17.58 16.33 23.96
CA ARG A 14 -18.40 15.84 25.07
C ARG A 14 -18.01 14.41 25.45
N LEU A 15 -17.93 13.52 24.46
CA LEU A 15 -17.61 12.10 24.64
C LEU A 15 -16.19 11.91 25.20
N ALA A 16 -15.22 12.66 24.69
CA ALA A 16 -13.85 12.62 25.18
C ALA A 16 -13.76 13.02 26.66
N ASN A 17 -14.41 14.13 27.04
CA ASN A 17 -14.41 14.58 28.44
C ASN A 17 -15.15 13.62 29.38
N ALA A 18 -16.27 13.03 28.94
CA ALA A 18 -17.01 12.05 29.72
C ALA A 18 -16.21 10.75 29.90
N LEU A 19 -15.49 10.31 28.86
CA LEU A 19 -14.57 9.17 28.95
C LEU A 19 -13.44 9.42 29.97
N ARG A 20 -12.82 10.60 29.97
CA ARG A 20 -11.79 10.98 30.97
C ARG A 20 -12.32 10.97 32.40
N ALA A 21 -13.59 11.35 32.58
CA ALA A 21 -14.26 11.28 33.87
C ALA A 21 -14.57 9.84 34.34
N GLY A 22 -14.28 8.83 33.51
CA GLY A 22 -14.53 7.42 33.80
C GLY A 22 -15.98 7.00 33.61
N ASP A 23 -16.78 7.77 32.86
CA ASP A 23 -18.18 7.46 32.60
C ASP A 23 -18.31 6.20 31.72
N VAL A 24 -18.92 5.16 32.27
CA VAL A 24 -19.16 3.88 31.58
C VAL A 24 -20.18 4.04 30.44
N ILE A 25 -21.11 4.98 30.57
CA ILE A 25 -22.11 5.28 29.54
C ILE A 25 -21.41 5.94 28.34
N ALA A 26 -20.45 6.84 28.58
CA ALA A 26 -19.70 7.50 27.50
C ALA A 26 -18.94 6.50 26.61
N LEU A 27 -18.35 5.45 27.19
CA LEU A 27 -17.69 4.39 26.41
C LEU A 27 -18.67 3.63 25.51
N THR A 28 -19.89 3.47 25.99
CA THR A 28 -20.98 2.83 25.26
C THR A 28 -21.42 3.70 24.09
N GLU A 29 -21.59 5.01 24.31
CA GLU A 29 -21.89 5.98 23.25
C GLU A 29 -20.77 6.05 22.21
N VAL A 30 -19.50 6.10 22.63
CA VAL A 30 -18.35 6.05 21.71
C VAL A 30 -18.37 4.79 20.85
N TYR A 31 -18.68 3.62 21.43
CA TYR A 31 -18.86 2.42 20.64
C TYR A 31 -19.99 2.58 19.62
N ASP A 32 -21.20 2.93 20.07
CA ASP A 32 -22.39 2.98 19.20
C ASP A 32 -22.22 4.00 18.07
N THR A 33 -21.53 5.11 18.33
CA THR A 33 -21.26 6.19 17.38
C THR A 33 -20.18 5.83 16.36
N TYR A 34 -19.01 5.34 16.79
CA TYR A 34 -17.84 5.20 15.89
C TYR A 34 -17.59 3.78 15.41
N ALA A 35 -18.15 2.75 16.06
CA ALA A 35 -17.84 1.36 15.74
C ALA A 35 -18.12 0.96 14.28
N PRO A 36 -19.25 1.34 13.65
CA PRO A 36 -19.49 0.98 12.24
C PRO A 36 -18.41 1.53 11.30
N PHE A 37 -18.00 2.78 11.48
CA PHE A 37 -17.01 3.44 10.64
C PHE A 37 -15.58 2.91 10.88
N LEU A 38 -15.22 2.68 12.15
CA LEU A 38 -13.94 2.09 12.51
C LEU A 38 -13.83 0.63 12.07
N TYR A 39 -14.93 -0.14 12.16
CA TYR A 39 -14.98 -1.52 11.67
C TYR A 39 -14.77 -1.57 10.15
N ASP A 40 -15.46 -0.71 9.41
CA ASP A 40 -15.35 -0.58 7.97
C ASP A 40 -13.92 -0.24 7.52
N TYR A 41 -13.31 0.76 8.17
CA TYR A 41 -11.90 1.12 7.94
C TYR A 41 -10.94 -0.05 8.25
N CYS A 42 -11.09 -0.69 9.42
CA CYS A 42 -10.28 -1.83 9.80
C CYS A 42 -10.43 -2.99 8.79
N HIS A 43 -11.65 -3.25 8.32
CA HIS A 43 -11.91 -4.27 7.31
C HIS A 43 -11.29 -3.90 5.96
N GLY A 44 -11.35 -2.63 5.55
CA GLY A 44 -10.69 -2.13 4.34
C GLY A 44 -9.17 -2.40 4.32
N LEU A 45 -8.51 -2.25 5.48
CA LEU A 45 -7.08 -2.51 5.65
C LEU A 45 -6.73 -3.99 5.85
N LEU A 46 -7.57 -4.75 6.57
CA LEU A 46 -7.27 -6.12 7.00
C LEU A 46 -7.87 -7.19 6.09
N ARG A 47 -8.91 -6.89 5.30
CA ARG A 47 -9.57 -7.83 4.37
C ARG A 47 -9.99 -9.15 5.03
N ASP A 48 -10.34 -9.06 6.30
CA ASP A 48 -10.82 -10.18 7.12
C ASP A 48 -11.67 -9.64 8.28
N ARG A 49 -12.90 -10.13 8.37
CA ARG A 49 -13.92 -9.68 9.34
C ARG A 49 -13.53 -9.98 10.78
N VAL A 50 -12.80 -11.06 11.03
CA VAL A 50 -12.38 -11.47 12.39
C VAL A 50 -11.21 -10.62 12.85
N GLU A 51 -10.25 -10.37 11.96
CA GLU A 51 -9.15 -9.44 12.25
C GLU A 51 -9.68 -8.02 12.46
N ALA A 52 -10.62 -7.55 11.64
CA ALA A 52 -11.26 -6.24 11.78
C ALA A 52 -12.03 -6.09 13.09
N ALA A 53 -12.82 -7.11 13.48
CA ALA A 53 -13.53 -7.13 14.75
C ALA A 53 -12.55 -7.07 15.95
N GLY A 54 -11.46 -7.83 15.86
CA GLY A 54 -10.39 -7.79 16.86
C GLY A 54 -9.69 -6.43 16.93
N ALA A 55 -9.45 -5.78 15.79
CA ALA A 55 -8.86 -4.44 15.74
C ALA A 55 -9.78 -3.41 16.40
N LEU A 56 -11.06 -3.36 16.03
CA LEU A 56 -12.06 -2.49 16.63
C LEU A 56 -12.13 -2.67 18.16
N ARG A 57 -12.16 -3.92 18.65
CA ARG A 57 -12.14 -4.20 20.09
C ARG A 57 -10.94 -3.53 20.76
N ASN A 58 -9.76 -3.71 20.17
CA ASN A 58 -8.52 -3.17 20.72
C ASN A 58 -8.48 -1.64 20.66
N VAL A 59 -9.10 -1.02 19.65
CA VAL A 59 -9.27 0.44 19.56
C VAL A 59 -10.10 0.96 20.72
N VAL A 60 -11.26 0.36 21.00
CA VAL A 60 -12.15 0.81 22.09
C VAL A 60 -11.50 0.60 23.46
N VAL A 61 -10.78 -0.51 23.65
CA VAL A 61 -9.99 -0.75 24.87
C VAL A 61 -8.88 0.30 25.02
N ALA A 62 -8.10 0.55 23.97
CA ALA A 62 -7.02 1.53 24.00
C ALA A 62 -7.54 2.95 24.21
N ALA A 63 -8.67 3.31 23.60
CA ALA A 63 -9.32 4.60 23.78
C ALA A 63 -9.67 4.84 25.26
N ARG A 64 -10.30 3.85 25.92
CA ARG A 64 -10.59 3.93 27.36
C ARG A 64 -9.33 4.14 28.20
N GLU A 65 -8.27 3.40 27.92
CA GLU A 65 -7.07 3.40 28.76
C GLU A 65 -6.17 4.62 28.51
N HIS A 66 -6.27 5.27 27.34
CA HIS A 66 -5.40 6.37 26.92
C HIS A 66 -6.11 7.70 26.65
N ILE A 67 -7.41 7.83 26.96
CA ILE A 67 -8.16 9.07 26.67
C ILE A 67 -7.54 10.32 27.33
N ASP A 68 -6.83 10.16 28.44
CA ASP A 68 -6.10 11.24 29.11
C ASP A 68 -4.88 11.75 28.31
N ARG A 69 -4.44 11.00 27.29
CA ARG A 69 -3.33 11.40 26.41
C ARG A 69 -3.78 12.39 25.33
N LEU A 70 -5.01 12.27 24.83
CA LEU A 70 -5.53 13.13 23.77
C LEU A 70 -5.45 14.59 24.22
N ALA A 71 -4.67 15.45 23.56
CA ALA A 71 -4.57 16.86 23.96
C ALA A 71 -5.80 17.68 23.55
N GLU A 72 -6.33 17.42 22.35
CA GLU A 72 -7.47 18.12 21.72
C GLU A 72 -8.71 17.22 21.73
N PRO A 73 -9.63 17.35 22.71
CA PRO A 73 -10.75 16.43 22.85
C PRO A 73 -11.73 16.45 21.66
N GLU A 74 -11.83 17.57 20.94
CA GLU A 74 -12.62 17.73 19.72
C GLU A 74 -12.13 16.87 18.55
N ARG A 75 -10.93 16.30 18.63
CA ARG A 75 -10.35 15.37 17.64
C ARG A 75 -10.49 13.90 18.00
N LEU A 76 -11.45 13.57 18.87
CA LEU A 76 -11.70 12.20 19.30
C LEU A 76 -11.84 11.26 18.10
N ARG A 77 -12.62 11.62 17.09
CA ARG A 77 -12.81 10.81 15.88
C ARG A 77 -11.48 10.51 15.19
N GLY A 78 -10.72 11.53 14.79
CA GLY A 78 -9.42 11.35 14.14
C GLY A 78 -8.44 10.51 14.98
N TRP A 79 -8.41 10.75 16.29
CA TRP A 79 -7.56 10.00 17.22
C TRP A 79 -7.90 8.50 17.28
N LEU A 80 -9.20 8.15 17.30
CA LEU A 80 -9.64 6.75 17.22
C LEU A 80 -9.18 6.07 15.92
N TYR A 81 -9.21 6.79 14.79
CA TYR A 81 -8.69 6.30 13.51
C TYR A 81 -7.17 6.09 13.54
N ALA A 82 -6.42 6.95 14.22
CA ALA A 82 -4.97 6.78 14.36
C ALA A 82 -4.64 5.50 15.17
N ILE A 83 -5.38 5.24 16.26
CA ILE A 83 -5.28 3.98 17.01
C ILE A 83 -5.65 2.78 16.13
N ALA A 84 -6.75 2.88 15.38
CA ALA A 84 -7.23 1.82 14.48
C ALA A 84 -6.19 1.48 13.41
N ARG A 85 -5.61 2.50 12.79
CA ARG A 85 -4.56 2.34 11.78
C ARG A 85 -3.35 1.63 12.35
N LYS A 86 -2.84 2.08 13.51
CA LYS A 86 -1.69 1.48 14.19
C LYS A 86 -1.94 0.01 14.51
N GLU A 87 -3.11 -0.32 15.06
CA GLU A 87 -3.50 -1.69 15.36
C GLU A 87 -3.64 -2.55 14.10
N CYS A 88 -4.19 -2.01 13.01
CA CYS A 88 -4.27 -2.70 11.73
C CYS A 88 -2.90 -2.99 11.14
N MET A 89 -1.97 -2.03 11.16
CA MET A 89 -0.60 -2.25 10.66
C MET A 89 0.13 -3.30 11.50
N ARG A 90 0.01 -3.25 12.84
CA ARG A 90 0.56 -4.27 13.74
C ARG A 90 0.02 -5.67 13.44
N ARG A 91 -1.28 -5.80 13.14
CA ARG A 91 -1.91 -7.08 12.74
C ARG A 91 -1.45 -7.54 11.37
N ARG A 92 -1.27 -6.63 10.41
CA ARG A 92 -0.75 -6.95 9.07
C ARG A 92 0.64 -7.56 9.11
N ASP A 93 1.47 -7.11 10.04
CA ASP A 93 2.82 -7.64 10.26
C ASP A 93 2.86 -8.95 11.07
N SER A 94 1.72 -9.40 11.61
CA SER A 94 1.63 -10.67 12.33
C SER A 94 1.76 -11.85 11.36
N PRO A 95 2.69 -12.80 11.59
CA PRO A 95 2.83 -13.98 10.73
C PRO A 95 1.63 -14.93 10.81
N ASN A 96 0.82 -14.82 11.85
CA ASN A 96 -0.38 -15.64 12.06
C ASN A 96 -1.66 -14.91 11.61
N ARG A 97 -1.55 -13.82 10.83
CA ARG A 97 -2.72 -13.09 10.33
C ARG A 97 -3.52 -13.96 9.37
N HIS A 98 -4.83 -13.94 9.55
CA HIS A 98 -5.79 -14.57 8.64
C HIS A 98 -6.24 -13.57 7.57
N THR A 99 -6.61 -14.09 6.40
CA THR A 99 -7.20 -13.30 5.30
C THR A 99 -8.31 -14.10 4.63
N GLY A 100 -9.32 -13.41 4.12
CA GLY A 100 -10.30 -13.99 3.20
C GLY A 100 -11.65 -14.32 3.81
N GLN A 101 -11.88 -14.03 5.10
CA GLN A 101 -13.25 -14.00 5.63
C GLN A 101 -13.85 -12.61 5.41
N GLU A 102 -14.43 -12.37 4.24
CA GLU A 102 -15.02 -11.07 3.92
C GLU A 102 -16.29 -10.82 4.76
N ALA A 103 -16.46 -9.59 5.25
CA ALA A 103 -17.69 -9.17 5.91
C ALA A 103 -18.82 -9.05 4.89
N PRO A 104 -20.07 -9.39 5.25
CA PRO A 104 -21.20 -9.10 4.38
C PRO A 104 -21.32 -7.59 4.16
N GLU A 105 -21.79 -7.21 2.98
CA GLU A 105 -22.12 -5.81 2.70
C GLU A 105 -23.29 -5.38 3.59
N ALA A 106 -23.27 -4.12 4.04
CA ALA A 106 -24.41 -3.52 4.71
C ALA A 106 -25.63 -3.57 3.78
N ASP A 107 -26.76 -4.01 4.33
CA ASP A 107 -27.99 -4.17 3.56
C ASP A 107 -28.48 -2.81 3.03
N ASP A 108 -28.84 -2.80 1.75
CA ASP A 108 -29.37 -1.65 1.03
C ASP A 108 -30.56 -2.15 0.21
N ASP A 109 -31.77 -1.65 0.49
CA ASP A 109 -33.04 -2.01 -0.18
C ASP A 109 -33.07 -1.59 -1.67
N LEU A 110 -32.26 -2.24 -2.51
CA LEU A 110 -32.08 -1.91 -3.92
C LEU A 110 -32.79 -2.92 -4.84
N THR A 111 -33.37 -2.40 -5.91
CA THR A 111 -33.88 -3.22 -7.02
C THR A 111 -32.73 -3.87 -7.81
N GLU A 112 -33.01 -4.96 -8.52
CA GLU A 112 -32.03 -5.67 -9.35
C GLU A 112 -31.35 -4.76 -10.39
N GLU A 113 -32.10 -3.85 -11.00
CA GLU A 113 -31.56 -2.88 -11.97
C GLU A 113 -30.64 -1.84 -11.30
N GLN A 114 -30.96 -1.41 -10.07
CA GLN A 114 -30.09 -0.54 -9.29
C GLN A 114 -28.81 -1.25 -8.86
N LEU A 115 -28.89 -2.55 -8.51
CA LEU A 115 -27.74 -3.38 -8.19
C LEU A 115 -26.81 -3.52 -9.39
N ALA A 116 -27.35 -3.81 -10.59
CA ALA A 116 -26.55 -3.91 -11.82
C ALA A 116 -25.80 -2.60 -12.14
N ARG A 117 -26.48 -1.45 -12.05
CA ARG A 117 -25.84 -0.13 -12.23
C ARG A 117 -24.79 0.18 -11.17
N ARG A 118 -25.00 -0.26 -9.92
CA ARG A 118 -24.02 -0.09 -8.84
C ARG A 118 -22.78 -0.93 -9.12
N GLU A 119 -22.96 -2.16 -9.57
CA GLU A 119 -21.86 -3.07 -9.87
C GLU A 119 -20.99 -2.56 -11.02
N GLU A 120 -21.59 -2.06 -12.10
CA GLU A 120 -20.84 -1.42 -13.20
C GLU A 120 -19.97 -0.26 -12.71
N ARG A 121 -20.55 0.62 -11.87
CA ARG A 121 -19.81 1.74 -11.25
C ARG A 121 -18.73 1.25 -10.29
N ARG A 122 -18.97 0.15 -9.59
CA ARG A 122 -18.02 -0.46 -8.65
C ARG A 122 -16.82 -1.04 -9.38
N LEU A 123 -16.99 -1.65 -10.55
CA LEU A 123 -15.89 -2.12 -11.39
C LEU A 123 -14.97 -0.97 -11.82
N LEU A 124 -15.55 0.16 -12.25
CA LEU A 124 -14.80 1.39 -12.55
C LEU A 124 -14.09 1.95 -11.32
N ALA A 125 -14.80 2.04 -10.19
CA ALA A 125 -14.26 2.54 -8.94
C ALA A 125 -13.05 1.73 -8.47
N HIS A 126 -13.17 0.40 -8.45
CA HIS A 126 -12.07 -0.49 -8.09
C HIS A 126 -10.88 -0.32 -9.03
N SER A 127 -11.11 -0.19 -10.33
CA SER A 127 -10.05 -0.02 -11.32
C SER A 127 -9.31 1.31 -11.14
N ALA A 128 -10.03 2.41 -10.93
CA ALA A 128 -9.43 3.72 -10.70
C ALA A 128 -8.60 3.74 -9.41
N ILE A 129 -9.17 3.23 -8.31
CA ILE A 129 -8.49 3.14 -7.01
C ILE A 129 -7.28 2.19 -7.06
N ALA A 130 -7.33 1.16 -7.92
CA ALA A 130 -6.22 0.23 -8.11
C ALA A 130 -4.98 0.91 -8.71
N ALA A 131 -5.14 1.99 -9.47
CA ALA A 131 -4.03 2.77 -10.04
C ALA A 131 -3.29 3.62 -8.98
N LEU A 132 -3.96 3.98 -7.88
CA LEU A 132 -3.35 4.76 -6.80
C LEU A 132 -2.38 3.91 -5.98
N ASN A 133 -1.33 4.54 -5.49
CA ASN A 133 -0.46 3.89 -4.51
C ASN A 133 -1.18 3.71 -3.16
N GLY A 134 -0.64 2.83 -2.31
CA GLY A 134 -1.30 2.45 -1.05
C GLY A 134 -1.58 3.63 -0.11
N ARG A 135 -0.68 4.63 -0.06
CA ARG A 135 -0.82 5.80 0.82
C ARG A 135 -1.87 6.78 0.28
N GLN A 136 -1.88 7.03 -1.03
CA GLN A 136 -2.90 7.85 -1.70
C GLN A 136 -4.30 7.24 -1.55
N ARG A 137 -4.40 5.92 -1.75
CA ARG A 137 -5.67 5.18 -1.59
C ARG A 137 -6.23 5.34 -0.18
N GLU A 138 -5.37 5.16 0.84
CA GLU A 138 -5.76 5.32 2.24
C GLU A 138 -6.16 6.76 2.56
N ALA A 139 -5.42 7.76 2.08
CA ALA A 139 -5.75 9.17 2.29
C ALA A 139 -7.11 9.55 1.70
N ILE A 140 -7.42 9.08 0.48
CA ILE A 140 -8.70 9.34 -0.18
C ILE A 140 -9.86 8.61 0.53
N ASP A 141 -9.65 7.37 0.98
CA ASP A 141 -10.64 6.63 1.75
C ASP A 141 -10.96 7.36 3.08
N LEU A 142 -9.95 7.80 3.82
CA LEU A 142 -10.12 8.56 5.05
C LEU A 142 -10.81 9.91 4.82
N ALA A 143 -10.42 10.67 3.80
CA ALA A 143 -10.95 12.01 3.55
C ALA A 143 -12.39 11.98 3.01
N VAL A 144 -12.73 11.04 2.14
CA VAL A 144 -14.02 11.03 1.43
C VAL A 144 -15.02 10.11 2.11
N ARG A 145 -14.63 8.86 2.39
CA ARG A 145 -15.56 7.86 2.93
C ARG A 145 -15.71 7.98 4.44
N HIS A 146 -14.63 8.32 5.12
CA HIS A 146 -14.63 8.54 6.56
C HIS A 146 -14.68 10.01 6.96
N GLU A 147 -14.78 10.93 5.99
CA GLU A 147 -15.02 12.36 6.19
C GLU A 147 -14.08 13.02 7.21
N LEU A 148 -12.81 12.60 7.22
CA LEU A 148 -11.79 13.17 8.10
C LEU A 148 -11.07 14.35 7.45
N ASP A 149 -10.78 15.38 8.23
CA ASP A 149 -10.06 16.56 7.77
C ASP A 149 -8.54 16.30 7.67
N GLU A 150 -7.83 17.18 6.97
CA GLU A 150 -6.40 17.00 6.72
C GLU A 150 -5.54 17.09 7.99
N VAL A 151 -6.06 17.67 9.08
CA VAL A 151 -5.38 17.69 10.38
C VAL A 151 -5.49 16.34 11.08
N ASP A 152 -6.67 15.70 11.03
CA ASP A 152 -6.85 14.32 11.48
C ASP A 152 -5.95 13.37 10.68
N LEU A 153 -5.89 13.54 9.34
CA LEU A 153 -4.99 12.74 8.50
C LEU A 153 -3.52 12.94 8.88
N SER A 154 -3.10 14.17 9.23
CA SER A 154 -1.74 14.46 9.70
C SER A 154 -1.41 13.65 10.96
N GLY A 155 -2.32 13.61 11.94
CA GLY A 155 -2.20 12.78 13.15
C GLY A 155 -2.21 11.27 12.87
N ILE A 156 -3.07 10.81 11.96
CA ILE A 156 -3.20 9.38 11.58
C ILE A 156 -1.94 8.87 10.85
N PHE A 157 -1.36 9.68 9.97
CA PHE A 157 -0.14 9.32 9.24
C PHE A 157 1.14 9.65 10.02
N GLY A 158 1.07 10.49 11.05
CA GLY A 158 2.22 11.00 11.78
C GLY A 158 3.16 11.81 10.90
N MET A 159 2.60 12.63 10.01
CA MET A 159 3.32 13.44 9.03
C MET A 159 2.92 14.92 9.16
N PRO A 160 3.77 15.88 8.77
CA PRO A 160 3.42 17.29 8.84
C PRO A 160 2.20 17.65 7.98
N LEU A 161 1.37 18.58 8.45
CA LEU A 161 0.14 19.01 7.76
C LEU A 161 0.37 19.46 6.30
N GLU A 162 1.47 20.17 6.04
CA GLU A 162 1.83 20.59 4.67
C GLU A 162 2.04 19.38 3.73
N GLU A 163 2.71 18.33 4.21
CA GLU A 163 2.91 17.11 3.46
C GLU A 163 1.58 16.34 3.30
N THR A 164 0.70 16.37 4.31
CA THR A 164 -0.64 15.77 4.23
C THR A 164 -1.51 16.45 3.19
N LEU A 165 -1.52 17.79 3.16
CA LEU A 165 -2.25 18.56 2.15
C LEU A 165 -1.75 18.24 0.75
N ALA A 166 -0.43 18.20 0.55
CA ALA A 166 0.17 17.84 -0.73
C ALA A 166 -0.18 16.39 -1.15
N LEU A 167 -0.18 15.45 -0.20
CA LEU A 167 -0.57 14.06 -0.45
C LEU A 167 -2.05 13.95 -0.88
N THR A 168 -2.95 14.60 -0.15
CA THR A 168 -4.40 14.54 -0.42
C THR A 168 -4.73 15.19 -1.76
N GLU A 169 -4.16 16.36 -2.06
CA GLU A 169 -4.36 17.01 -3.35
C GLU A 169 -3.84 16.14 -4.49
N LYS A 170 -2.62 15.61 -4.36
CA LYS A 170 -2.05 14.73 -5.37
C LYS A 170 -2.88 13.44 -5.57
N ALA A 171 -3.42 12.89 -4.48
CA ALA A 171 -4.26 11.71 -4.54
C ALA A 171 -5.59 11.98 -5.26
N ARG A 172 -6.18 13.19 -5.12
CA ARG A 172 -7.39 13.61 -5.84
C ARG A 172 -7.12 13.76 -7.34
N GLU A 173 -6.02 14.40 -7.70
CA GLU A 173 -5.57 14.51 -9.10
C GLU A 173 -5.38 13.13 -9.75
N ASP A 174 -4.65 12.24 -9.06
CA ASP A 174 -4.34 10.90 -9.56
C ASP A 174 -5.61 10.04 -9.66
N LEU A 175 -6.57 10.19 -8.73
CA LEU A 175 -7.86 9.52 -8.82
C LEU A 175 -8.70 10.03 -9.99
N ALA A 176 -8.73 11.33 -10.23
CA ALA A 176 -9.43 11.90 -11.37
C ALA A 176 -8.84 11.39 -12.69
N ALA A 177 -7.51 11.38 -12.82
CA ALA A 177 -6.81 10.82 -13.98
C ALA A 177 -7.08 9.32 -14.16
N ALA A 178 -7.08 8.56 -13.05
CA ALA A 178 -7.36 7.12 -13.07
C ALA A 178 -8.79 6.80 -13.47
N LEU A 179 -9.76 7.57 -12.96
CA LEU A 179 -11.17 7.41 -13.33
C LEU A 179 -11.40 7.75 -14.80
N HIS A 180 -10.83 8.86 -15.29
CA HIS A 180 -10.89 9.24 -16.69
C HIS A 180 -10.31 8.13 -17.60
N ALA A 181 -9.14 7.59 -17.25
CA ALA A 181 -8.52 6.52 -18.01
C ALA A 181 -9.34 5.22 -17.97
N ALA A 182 -9.93 4.87 -16.83
CA ALA A 182 -10.82 3.72 -16.70
C ALA A 182 -12.09 3.86 -17.55
N LEU A 183 -12.68 5.06 -17.62
CA LEU A 183 -13.85 5.33 -18.48
C LEU A 183 -13.53 5.19 -19.97
N ILE A 184 -12.37 5.71 -20.41
CA ILE A 184 -11.91 5.52 -21.79
C ILE A 184 -11.69 4.03 -22.06
N ALA A 185 -11.04 3.34 -21.13
CA ALA A 185 -10.78 1.91 -21.23
C ALA A 185 -12.06 1.06 -21.26
N GLN A 186 -13.14 1.49 -20.61
CA GLN A 186 -14.41 0.77 -20.63
C GLN A 186 -15.21 1.05 -21.91
N ASN A 187 -15.25 2.30 -22.38
CA ASN A 187 -16.15 2.74 -23.45
C ASN A 187 -15.52 2.79 -24.85
N HIS A 188 -14.19 2.88 -24.95
CA HIS A 188 -13.47 3.13 -26.20
C HIS A 188 -12.31 2.14 -26.44
N TRP A 189 -12.40 0.94 -25.87
CA TRP A 189 -11.33 -0.06 -25.99
C TRP A 189 -11.12 -0.56 -27.43
N GLU A 190 -12.18 -0.63 -28.24
CA GLU A 190 -12.11 -1.09 -29.65
C GLU A 190 -11.31 -0.14 -30.55
N ASP A 191 -11.28 1.15 -30.21
CA ASP A 191 -10.62 2.18 -31.00
C ASP A 191 -9.10 2.23 -30.78
N CYS A 192 -8.58 1.49 -29.79
CA CYS A 192 -7.16 1.44 -29.46
C CYS A 192 -6.69 0.01 -29.16
N PRO A 193 -5.88 -0.61 -30.04
CA PRO A 193 -5.39 -1.97 -29.84
C PRO A 193 -4.62 -2.17 -28.54
N SER A 194 -3.89 -1.15 -28.06
CA SER A 194 -3.16 -1.21 -26.81
C SER A 194 -4.07 -1.24 -25.58
N ILE A 195 -5.18 -0.48 -25.58
CA ILE A 195 -6.17 -0.54 -24.50
C ILE A 195 -6.93 -1.85 -24.55
N SER A 196 -7.35 -2.30 -25.73
CA SER A 196 -8.03 -3.59 -25.92
C SER A 196 -7.26 -4.74 -25.27
N ALA A 197 -5.93 -4.78 -25.45
CA ALA A 197 -5.07 -5.79 -24.82
C ALA A 197 -4.94 -5.67 -23.29
N LEU A 198 -5.19 -4.48 -22.73
CA LEU A 198 -5.11 -4.22 -21.29
C LEU A 198 -6.45 -4.48 -20.57
N THR A 199 -7.58 -4.47 -21.28
CA THR A 199 -8.93 -4.52 -20.68
C THR A 199 -9.61 -5.89 -20.80
N GLU A 200 -8.84 -6.97 -20.92
CA GLU A 200 -9.37 -8.35 -21.03
C GLU A 200 -10.16 -8.80 -19.80
N SER A 201 -9.94 -8.18 -18.64
CA SER A 201 -10.65 -8.51 -17.39
C SER A 201 -10.95 -7.25 -16.57
N TRP A 202 -12.10 -7.27 -15.89
CA TRP A 202 -12.53 -6.22 -14.97
C TRP A 202 -12.89 -6.82 -13.60
N PRO A 203 -12.63 -6.10 -12.48
CA PRO A 203 -11.94 -4.81 -12.41
C PRO A 203 -10.44 -4.92 -12.75
N LEU A 204 -9.83 -3.84 -13.21
CA LEU A 204 -8.42 -3.82 -13.61
C LEU A 204 -7.50 -4.04 -12.40
N PRO A 205 -6.53 -4.98 -12.45
CA PRO A 205 -5.56 -5.13 -11.39
C PRO A 205 -4.61 -3.93 -11.34
N PRO A 206 -3.92 -3.67 -10.20
CA PRO A 206 -3.16 -2.43 -9.99
C PRO A 206 -2.13 -2.09 -11.09
N GLN A 207 -1.41 -3.10 -11.58
CA GLN A 207 -0.39 -2.91 -12.61
C GLN A 207 -1.01 -2.50 -13.95
N THR A 208 -2.14 -3.11 -14.31
CA THR A 208 -2.89 -2.82 -15.53
C THR A 208 -3.56 -1.45 -15.43
N ALA A 209 -4.19 -1.14 -14.30
CA ALA A 209 -4.79 0.17 -14.06
C ALA A 209 -3.76 1.30 -14.22
N ALA A 210 -2.58 1.17 -13.60
CA ALA A 210 -1.49 2.14 -13.76
C ALA A 210 -0.97 2.23 -15.22
N SER A 211 -0.96 1.10 -15.94
CA SER A 211 -0.57 1.07 -17.36
C SER A 211 -1.58 1.78 -18.25
N VAL A 212 -2.88 1.60 -17.98
CA VAL A 212 -3.98 2.29 -18.67
C VAL A 212 -3.88 3.80 -18.46
N VAL A 213 -3.64 4.28 -17.23
CA VAL A 213 -3.43 5.71 -16.94
C VAL A 213 -2.27 6.28 -17.76
N ARG A 214 -1.12 5.61 -17.75
CA ARG A 214 0.06 6.06 -18.51
C ARG A 214 -0.20 6.05 -20.01
N HIS A 215 -0.91 5.04 -20.51
CA HIS A 215 -1.26 4.93 -21.91
C HIS A 215 -2.14 6.12 -22.35
N VAL A 216 -3.25 6.36 -21.65
CA VAL A 216 -4.20 7.45 -21.97
C VAL A 216 -3.50 8.81 -22.00
N ALA A 217 -2.56 9.07 -21.08
CA ALA A 217 -1.79 10.32 -21.06
C ALA A 217 -0.83 10.51 -22.24
N SER A 218 -0.45 9.44 -22.96
CA SER A 218 0.55 9.46 -24.04
C SER A 218 0.00 9.13 -25.43
N CYS A 219 -1.19 8.51 -25.50
CA CYS A 219 -1.77 8.00 -26.73
C CYS A 219 -2.62 9.10 -27.40
N PRO A 220 -2.36 9.45 -28.66
CA PRO A 220 -3.12 10.50 -29.34
C PRO A 220 -4.59 10.14 -29.55
N VAL A 221 -4.91 8.84 -29.70
CA VAL A 221 -6.30 8.39 -29.89
C VAL A 221 -7.09 8.41 -28.59
N CYS A 222 -6.48 7.99 -27.48
CA CYS A 222 -7.15 7.94 -26.19
C CYS A 222 -7.19 9.31 -25.50
N GLY A 223 -6.12 10.10 -25.61
CA GLY A 223 -6.01 11.41 -24.96
C GLY A 223 -6.95 12.47 -25.52
N GLU A 224 -7.45 12.29 -26.75
CA GLU A 224 -8.47 13.17 -27.36
C GLU A 224 -9.91 12.81 -26.96
N ARG A 225 -10.13 11.71 -26.22
CA ARG A 225 -11.47 11.28 -25.82
C ARG A 225 -12.00 12.09 -24.65
N GLU A 226 -13.16 12.69 -24.84
CA GLU A 226 -13.89 13.34 -23.75
C GLU A 226 -14.67 12.31 -22.93
N THR A 227 -14.65 12.45 -21.60
CA THR A 227 -15.50 11.69 -20.69
C THR A 227 -16.37 12.65 -19.88
N PRO A 228 -17.58 12.24 -19.46
CA PRO A 228 -18.38 13.05 -18.55
C PRO A 228 -17.58 13.41 -17.29
N PRO A 229 -17.72 14.64 -16.76
CA PRO A 229 -17.13 14.99 -15.48
C PRO A 229 -17.78 14.12 -14.39
N LEU A 230 -16.98 13.28 -13.74
CA LEU A 230 -17.43 12.52 -12.58
C LEU A 230 -16.71 13.05 -11.34
N PRO A 231 -17.43 13.53 -10.31
CA PRO A 231 -16.80 13.93 -9.07
C PRO A 231 -16.17 12.68 -8.42
N PRO A 232 -14.84 12.67 -8.20
CA PRO A 232 -14.15 11.50 -7.65
C PRO A 232 -14.68 11.11 -6.27
N ASP A 233 -15.21 12.07 -5.51
CA ASP A 233 -15.77 11.83 -4.19
C ASP A 233 -17.05 10.97 -4.23
N ARG A 234 -17.82 11.03 -5.32
CA ARG A 234 -19.01 10.15 -5.51
C ARG A 234 -18.64 8.75 -5.98
N LEU A 235 -17.40 8.51 -6.38
CA LEU A 235 -16.93 7.20 -6.79
C LEU A 235 -16.79 6.27 -5.59
N LEU A 236 -16.40 6.81 -4.42
CA LEU A 236 -16.24 5.98 -3.23
C LEU A 236 -17.57 5.54 -2.62
N SER A 237 -18.67 6.27 -2.87
CA SER A 237 -19.99 5.92 -2.33
C SER A 237 -20.57 4.63 -2.92
N VAL A 238 -20.03 4.12 -4.04
CA VAL A 238 -20.49 2.84 -4.62
C VAL A 238 -19.75 1.62 -4.05
N LEU A 239 -18.67 1.84 -3.30
CA LEU A 239 -17.90 0.77 -2.67
C LEU A 239 -18.70 0.10 -1.55
N PRO A 240 -18.48 -1.20 -1.30
CA PRO A 240 -19.20 -1.93 -0.25
C PRO A 240 -18.78 -1.42 1.14
N ILE A 241 -19.76 -1.21 2.01
CA ILE A 241 -19.58 -0.93 3.45
C ILE A 241 -19.67 -2.25 4.21
N ALA A 242 -18.64 -2.55 5.00
CA ALA A 242 -18.60 -3.77 5.79
C ALA A 242 -19.62 -3.69 6.94
N ALA A 243 -20.57 -4.63 6.97
CA ALA A 243 -21.55 -4.69 8.06
C ALA A 243 -20.90 -5.17 9.36
N ILE A 244 -21.08 -4.40 10.44
CA ILE A 244 -20.60 -4.78 11.76
C ILE A 244 -21.42 -5.97 12.32
N PRO A 245 -20.78 -7.03 12.83
CA PRO A 245 -21.49 -8.14 13.44
C PRO A 245 -22.27 -7.69 14.69
N ALA A 246 -23.54 -8.09 14.82
CA ALA A 246 -24.42 -7.66 15.91
C ALA A 246 -23.89 -8.03 17.31
N GLU A 247 -23.27 -9.22 17.44
CA GLU A 247 -22.71 -9.71 18.71
C GLU A 247 -21.45 -8.95 19.16
N LEU A 248 -20.81 -8.21 18.25
CA LEU A 248 -19.52 -7.57 18.52
C LEU A 248 -19.63 -6.52 19.64
N ARG A 249 -20.81 -5.90 19.79
CA ARG A 249 -21.04 -4.86 20.79
C ARG A 249 -20.82 -5.37 22.22
N LEU A 250 -21.44 -6.50 22.56
CA LEU A 250 -21.32 -7.06 23.90
C LEU A 250 -19.87 -7.49 24.18
N ASP A 251 -19.24 -8.15 23.21
CA ASP A 251 -17.84 -8.60 23.32
C ASP A 251 -16.87 -7.44 23.55
N VAL A 252 -17.02 -6.36 22.79
CA VAL A 252 -16.14 -5.19 22.88
C VAL A 252 -16.32 -4.47 24.20
N LEU A 253 -17.55 -4.17 24.60
CA LEU A 253 -17.82 -3.46 25.85
C LEU A 253 -17.42 -4.31 27.07
N THR A 254 -17.63 -5.63 27.02
CA THR A 254 -17.17 -6.54 28.08
C THR A 254 -15.64 -6.54 28.19
N ALA A 255 -14.93 -6.64 27.05
CA ALA A 255 -13.47 -6.57 27.04
C ALA A 255 -12.93 -5.24 27.62
N ALA A 256 -13.63 -4.14 27.35
CA ALA A 256 -13.24 -2.81 27.79
C ALA A 256 -13.64 -2.49 29.25
N THR A 257 -14.61 -3.16 29.84
CA THR A 257 -15.16 -2.79 31.18
C THR A 257 -14.93 -3.82 32.27
N ALA A 258 -14.87 -5.12 31.95
CA ALA A 258 -14.88 -6.17 32.96
C ALA A 258 -13.61 -6.15 33.84
N GLU A 259 -13.77 -6.14 35.16
CA GLU A 259 -12.65 -5.98 36.11
C GLU A 259 -11.60 -7.10 36.00
N ASP A 260 -12.05 -8.33 35.79
CA ASP A 260 -11.23 -9.54 35.61
C ASP A 260 -10.31 -9.46 34.37
N ARG A 261 -10.58 -8.55 33.43
CA ARG A 261 -9.79 -8.33 32.21
C ARG A 261 -8.79 -7.17 32.29
N ALA A 262 -8.58 -6.55 33.45
CA ALA A 262 -7.68 -5.40 33.59
C ALA A 262 -6.24 -5.68 33.12
N GLY A 263 -5.73 -6.90 33.27
CA GLY A 263 -4.42 -7.29 32.73
C GLY A 263 -4.38 -7.33 31.20
N ASN A 264 -5.45 -7.83 30.58
CA ASN A 264 -5.58 -7.87 29.13
C ASN A 264 -5.71 -6.46 28.53
N ARG A 265 -6.50 -5.58 29.18
CA ARG A 265 -6.63 -4.17 28.75
C ARG A 265 -5.30 -3.43 28.75
N ARG A 266 -4.51 -3.55 29.82
CA ARG A 266 -3.17 -2.96 29.88
C ARG A 266 -2.24 -3.49 28.78
N ALA A 267 -2.31 -4.79 28.48
CA ALA A 267 -1.53 -5.38 27.39
C ALA A 267 -1.94 -4.85 26.01
N ILE A 268 -3.24 -4.66 25.77
CA ILE A 268 -3.77 -4.05 24.54
C ILE A 268 -3.34 -2.59 24.44
N ALA A 269 -3.52 -1.81 25.52
CA ALA A 269 -3.18 -0.40 25.59
C ALA A 269 -1.69 -0.15 25.28
N ALA A 270 -0.80 -1.05 25.72
CA ALA A 270 0.63 -0.96 25.45
C ALA A 270 0.98 -1.07 23.94
N TRP A 271 0.12 -1.68 23.11
CA TRP A 271 0.36 -1.75 21.66
C TRP A 271 0.13 -0.41 20.94
N THR A 272 -0.60 0.52 21.58
CA THR A 272 -0.87 1.85 21.03
C THR A 272 0.26 2.84 21.32
N GLU A 273 1.07 2.59 22.35
CA GLU A 273 2.24 3.40 22.68
C GLU A 273 3.38 3.25 21.64
N PRO A 274 4.31 4.21 21.53
CA PRO A 274 4.32 5.53 22.17
C PRO A 274 3.38 6.54 21.48
N PHE A 275 3.16 7.67 22.16
CA PHE A 275 2.41 8.84 21.67
C PHE A 275 3.35 10.04 21.46
N ASP A 276 2.96 10.98 20.59
CA ASP A 276 3.64 12.27 20.43
C ASP A 276 3.28 13.27 21.55
N GLU A 277 3.75 14.51 21.39
CA GLU A 277 3.50 15.60 22.36
C GLU A 277 2.04 16.05 22.45
N TYR A 278 1.24 15.80 21.40
CA TYR A 278 -0.20 16.11 21.33
C TYR A 278 -1.08 14.91 21.67
N GLY A 279 -0.46 13.77 22.02
CA GLY A 279 -1.16 12.55 22.39
C GLY A 279 -1.63 11.69 21.22
N TRP A 280 -1.15 11.92 20.00
CA TRP A 280 -1.40 11.04 18.87
C TRP A 280 -0.50 9.81 18.92
N PRO A 281 -1.02 8.60 18.65
CA PRO A 281 -0.18 7.42 18.63
C PRO A 281 0.81 7.52 17.47
N LEU A 282 2.11 7.34 17.76
CA LEU A 282 3.11 7.34 16.70
C LEU A 282 2.82 6.21 15.70
N PRO A 283 3.01 6.43 14.38
CA PRO A 283 2.78 5.42 13.36
C PRO A 283 3.47 4.09 13.67
N TYR A 284 2.84 2.99 13.27
CA TYR A 284 3.42 1.68 13.47
C TYR A 284 4.73 1.54 12.66
N GLU A 285 5.83 1.28 13.38
CA GLU A 285 7.09 0.87 12.78
C GLU A 285 7.21 -0.65 12.81
N PRO A 286 7.41 -1.32 11.65
CA PRO A 286 7.66 -2.74 11.60
C PRO A 286 8.85 -3.07 12.50
N THR A 287 8.67 -4.01 13.43
CA THR A 287 9.84 -4.55 14.11
C THR A 287 10.68 -5.23 13.04
N PRO A 288 11.96 -4.85 12.84
CA PRO A 288 12.78 -5.51 11.85
C PRO A 288 12.80 -6.98 12.23
N THR A 289 12.19 -7.81 11.37
CA THR A 289 12.29 -9.25 11.54
C THR A 289 13.78 -9.50 11.55
N ARG A 290 14.32 -9.97 12.70
CA ARG A 290 15.65 -10.56 12.70
C ARG A 290 15.48 -11.74 11.77
N VAL A 291 15.77 -11.52 10.49
CA VAL A 291 16.05 -12.59 9.54
C VAL A 291 17.00 -13.44 10.32
N ARG A 292 16.53 -14.60 10.77
CA ARG A 292 17.37 -15.58 11.40
C ARG A 292 18.35 -15.87 10.29
N GLU A 293 19.50 -15.20 10.31
CA GLU A 293 20.60 -15.46 9.40
C GLU A 293 20.82 -16.95 9.57
N ARG A 294 20.30 -17.73 8.62
CA ARG A 294 20.62 -19.14 8.55
C ARG A 294 22.13 -19.08 8.35
N PRO A 295 22.94 -19.56 9.32
CA PRO A 295 24.38 -19.55 9.13
C PRO A 295 24.61 -20.21 7.78
N PRO A 296 25.43 -19.61 6.89
CA PRO A 296 25.61 -20.13 5.55
C PRO A 296 25.92 -21.61 5.72
N ARG A 297 25.05 -22.48 5.17
CA ARG A 297 25.28 -23.92 5.16
C ARG A 297 26.67 -24.08 4.55
N ARG A 298 27.68 -24.34 5.39
CA ARG A 298 29.04 -24.61 4.95
C ARG A 298 28.93 -25.80 4.02
N ARG A 299 28.88 -25.56 2.72
CA ARG A 299 29.07 -26.58 1.70
C ARG A 299 30.56 -26.92 1.70
N ALA A 300 30.99 -27.70 2.68
CA ALA A 300 32.24 -28.45 2.62
C ALA A 300 32.02 -29.72 3.47
N PRO A 301 32.18 -30.92 2.89
CA PRO A 301 33.32 -31.28 2.04
C PRO A 301 32.90 -31.95 0.73
N VAL A 302 32.47 -31.18 -0.28
CA VAL A 302 32.47 -31.68 -1.68
C VAL A 302 33.74 -31.25 -2.41
N VAL A 303 34.37 -30.14 -2.01
CA VAL A 303 35.64 -29.68 -2.57
C VAL A 303 36.82 -30.60 -2.19
N ALA A 304 36.77 -31.24 -1.01
CA ALA A 304 37.81 -32.20 -0.61
C ALA A 304 37.78 -33.50 -1.45
N ALA A 305 36.61 -33.93 -1.91
CA ALA A 305 36.47 -35.13 -2.74
C ALA A 305 37.01 -34.91 -4.17
N ILE A 306 36.85 -33.70 -4.73
CA ILE A 306 37.36 -33.36 -6.07
C ILE A 306 38.90 -33.26 -6.06
N ALA A 307 39.50 -32.69 -5.00
CA ALA A 307 40.95 -32.60 -4.88
C ALA A 307 41.63 -33.98 -4.78
N VAL A 308 41.01 -34.94 -4.07
CA VAL A 308 41.51 -36.32 -3.98
C VAL A 308 41.37 -37.05 -5.32
N ALA A 309 40.26 -36.87 -6.04
CA ALA A 309 40.07 -37.49 -7.36
C ALA A 309 41.08 -37.00 -8.41
N VAL A 310 41.38 -35.69 -8.44
CA VAL A 310 42.39 -35.14 -9.36
C VAL A 310 43.79 -35.63 -9.01
N GLY A 311 44.13 -35.73 -7.71
CA GLY A 311 45.42 -36.28 -7.27
C GLY A 311 45.65 -37.73 -7.69
N VAL A 312 44.61 -38.58 -7.62
CA VAL A 312 44.68 -39.99 -8.02
C VAL A 312 44.87 -40.14 -9.54
N VAL A 313 44.24 -39.29 -10.36
CA VAL A 313 44.40 -39.31 -11.83
C VAL A 313 45.80 -38.86 -12.25
N VAL A 314 46.38 -37.84 -11.61
CA VAL A 314 47.74 -37.38 -11.93
C VAL A 314 48.81 -38.41 -11.53
N LEU A 315 48.63 -39.11 -10.40
CA LEU A 315 49.57 -40.16 -9.97
C LEU A 315 49.48 -41.43 -10.84
N SER A 316 48.27 -41.79 -11.30
CA SER A 316 48.10 -42.94 -12.21
C SER A 316 48.59 -42.66 -13.63
N ALA A 317 48.44 -41.43 -14.14
CA ALA A 317 49.04 -41.02 -15.41
C ALA A 317 50.58 -40.94 -15.34
N GLY A 318 51.14 -40.48 -14.21
CA GLY A 318 52.59 -40.46 -13.98
C GLY A 318 53.21 -41.87 -13.90
N ALA A 319 52.49 -42.84 -13.34
CA ALA A 319 52.96 -44.23 -13.24
C ALA A 319 52.97 -44.96 -14.60
N MET A 320 52.06 -44.64 -15.52
CA MET A 320 52.07 -45.23 -16.87
C MET A 320 53.11 -44.63 -17.81
N ALA A 321 53.55 -43.38 -17.57
CA ALA A 321 54.62 -42.75 -18.36
C ALA A 321 56.04 -43.19 -17.94
N ALA A 322 56.21 -43.70 -16.71
CA ALA A 322 57.52 -44.10 -16.18
C ALA A 322 57.94 -45.55 -16.48
N LEU A 323 57.04 -46.40 -17.00
CA LEU A 323 57.30 -47.84 -17.19
C LEU A 323 57.05 -48.35 -18.62
N GLY A 324 56.84 -47.47 -19.60
CA GLY A 324 56.58 -47.83 -21.00
C GLY A 324 57.48 -47.10 -21.98
N GLY A 325 58.80 -47.28 -21.88
CA GLY A 325 59.74 -46.89 -22.93
C GLY A 325 59.77 -47.92 -24.06
N GLY A 326 59.57 -47.48 -25.31
CA GLY A 326 59.74 -48.32 -26.50
C GLY A 326 59.16 -47.73 -27.78
N ASP A 327 59.94 -46.85 -28.41
CA ASP A 327 60.11 -46.53 -29.84
C ASP A 327 58.94 -46.35 -30.81
N GLY A 328 58.99 -45.23 -31.57
CA GLY A 328 58.51 -45.21 -32.96
C GLY A 328 57.95 -43.91 -33.53
N GLY A 329 58.82 -42.94 -33.87
CA GLY A 329 58.80 -42.29 -35.20
C GLY A 329 57.80 -41.16 -35.55
N ALA A 330 58.42 -40.00 -35.83
CA ALA A 330 58.18 -39.07 -36.96
C ALA A 330 57.36 -37.77 -36.77
N ASN A 331 58.13 -36.67 -36.80
CA ASN A 331 57.99 -35.45 -37.62
C ASN A 331 56.78 -34.50 -37.40
N ALA A 332 56.89 -33.17 -37.44
CA ALA A 332 58.00 -32.22 -37.52
C ALA A 332 57.48 -30.78 -37.27
N SER A 333 58.42 -29.89 -36.93
CA SER A 333 58.48 -28.41 -37.11
C SER A 333 57.41 -27.49 -36.47
N ALA A 334 57.75 -26.64 -35.49
CA ALA A 334 58.52 -25.37 -35.55
C ALA A 334 57.66 -24.20 -36.08
N LYS A 335 57.64 -22.97 -35.54
CA LYS A 335 58.52 -22.21 -34.63
C LYS A 335 57.71 -20.97 -34.21
N GLY A 336 57.72 -20.56 -32.93
CA GLY A 336 57.47 -19.16 -32.54
C GLY A 336 58.77 -18.34 -32.62
N PRO A 337 58.93 -17.24 -31.89
CA PRO A 337 57.95 -16.35 -31.24
C PRO A 337 58.33 -14.84 -31.42
N ALA A 338 57.62 -13.91 -30.78
CA ALA A 338 58.18 -12.88 -29.87
C ALA A 338 57.28 -11.63 -29.75
N ALA A 339 57.37 -11.03 -28.57
CA ALA A 339 56.47 -10.03 -27.99
C ALA A 339 57.09 -8.62 -27.92
N THR A 340 56.30 -7.70 -27.34
CA THR A 340 56.64 -6.49 -26.55
C THR A 340 56.64 -5.09 -27.20
N GLY A 341 56.14 -4.12 -26.41
CA GLY A 341 56.32 -2.66 -26.53
C GLY A 341 55.09 -1.91 -27.09
N GLU A 342 54.16 -1.36 -26.32
CA GLU A 342 54.19 -0.22 -25.36
C GLU A 342 54.08 1.18 -26.00
N SER A 343 53.06 1.92 -25.51
CA SER A 343 52.84 3.38 -25.48
C SER A 343 52.78 4.26 -26.74
N GLY A 344 51.68 5.03 -26.82
CA GLY A 344 51.63 6.29 -27.58
C GLY A 344 50.22 6.81 -27.87
N ALA A 345 49.67 7.66 -26.99
CA ALA A 345 48.73 8.73 -27.38
C ALA A 345 49.56 10.02 -27.55
N PRO A 346 49.20 11.02 -28.42
CA PRO A 346 48.04 11.90 -28.15
C PRO A 346 47.33 12.57 -29.36
N VAL A 347 46.12 13.12 -29.09
CA VAL A 347 45.51 14.41 -29.53
C VAL A 347 45.37 14.80 -31.02
N GLY A 348 44.16 15.28 -31.38
CA GLY A 348 43.93 16.38 -32.35
C GLY A 348 42.79 16.11 -33.36
N SER A 349 41.54 16.54 -33.10
CA SER A 349 40.93 17.83 -33.54
C SER A 349 40.28 17.80 -34.93
N GLY A 350 39.04 18.27 -35.03
CA GLY A 350 38.49 18.82 -36.29
C GLY A 350 37.01 18.52 -36.60
N GLN A 351 36.11 19.32 -36.04
CA GLN A 351 34.74 19.54 -36.55
C GLN A 351 34.80 20.36 -37.86
N PRO A 352 33.78 20.32 -38.73
CA PRO A 352 32.97 21.54 -38.86
C PRO A 352 31.47 21.30 -39.11
N GLU A 353 30.69 22.23 -38.56
CA GLU A 353 29.27 22.50 -38.85
C GLU A 353 29.17 23.66 -39.87
N PRO A 354 28.03 23.83 -40.56
CA PRO A 354 27.47 25.19 -40.61
C PRO A 354 25.93 25.31 -40.56
N LYS A 355 25.48 26.20 -39.65
CA LYS A 355 24.42 27.24 -39.72
C LYS A 355 22.96 26.91 -40.10
N PRO A 356 22.01 27.62 -39.45
CA PRO A 356 21.17 28.56 -40.22
C PRO A 356 20.99 29.95 -39.57
N THR A 357 20.38 30.83 -40.37
CA THR A 357 20.41 32.31 -40.33
C THR A 357 19.07 32.89 -39.84
N SER A 358 19.10 33.63 -38.72
CA SER A 358 18.45 34.94 -38.38
C SER A 358 16.95 35.27 -38.65
N PRO A 359 16.39 36.34 -38.01
CA PRO A 359 15.04 36.36 -37.42
C PRO A 359 14.01 37.29 -38.11
N PHE A 360 12.75 37.25 -37.65
CA PHE A 360 11.74 38.31 -37.83
C PHE A 360 10.79 38.39 -36.62
N PRO A 361 10.47 39.61 -36.12
CA PRO A 361 9.35 39.85 -35.21
C PRO A 361 8.26 40.70 -35.88
N THR A 362 6.98 40.42 -35.59
CA THR A 362 5.91 41.43 -35.70
C THR A 362 4.78 41.12 -34.73
N ALA A 363 4.57 42.03 -33.78
CA ALA A 363 3.28 42.26 -33.12
C ALA A 363 2.66 43.53 -33.73
N THR A 364 1.33 43.60 -33.86
CA THR A 364 0.44 44.73 -33.50
C THR A 364 -0.98 44.45 -34.02
N SER A 365 -1.95 44.34 -33.11
CA SER A 365 -3.40 44.60 -33.34
C SER A 365 -3.69 46.09 -33.01
N PRO A 366 -4.84 46.70 -33.36
CA PRO A 366 -6.22 46.21 -33.23
C PRO A 366 -6.96 45.93 -34.54
#